data_AF-A0A842Q5H5-F1
#
_entry.id   AF-A0A842Q5H5-F1
#
_cell.length_a   1.000
_cell.length_b   1.000
_cell.length_c   1.000
_cell.angle_alpha   90.00
_cell.angle_beta   90.00
_cell.angle_gamma   90.00
#
_symmetry.space_group_name_H-M   'P 1'
#
loop_
_entity.id
_entity.type
_entity.pdbx_description
1 polymer ?
#
loop_
_entity_poly.entity_id
_entity_poly.type
_entity_poly.pdbx_seq_one_letter_code
_entity_poly.pdbx_strand_id
1 'polypeptide(L)'
;MKRTVINTLIFLLVCCAQCLPFQKGIAQKNNSDSSYTYRAATPGGTGKFYLGREIAHIMGASNSAWLDRDSRPQEENTQLTIDKIKVPPTAVIADIGA
;
A
#
# COMPACT_ATOMS: atom_id res chain seq x y z
N MET A 1 2.23 -46.46 17.24
CA MET A 1 3.11 -45.84 16.22
C MET A 1 2.41 -45.56 14.89
N LYS A 2 1.81 -46.54 14.19
CA LYS A 2 1.20 -46.32 12.86
C LYS A 2 0.03 -45.31 12.84
N ARG A 3 -0.83 -45.32 13.88
CA ARG A 3 -1.98 -44.38 14.00
C ARG A 3 -1.56 -42.95 14.33
N THR A 4 -0.50 -42.77 15.12
CA THR A 4 0.06 -41.45 15.44
C THR A 4 0.66 -40.81 14.20
N VAL A 5 1.43 -41.56 13.40
CA VAL A 5 2.03 -41.08 12.14
C VAL A 5 0.95 -40.68 11.14
N ILE A 6 -0.13 -41.45 11.01
CA ILE A 6 -1.27 -41.11 10.13
C ILE A 6 -1.98 -39.83 10.58
N ASN A 7 -2.23 -39.67 11.89
CA ASN A 7 -2.87 -38.46 12.41
C ASN A 7 -1.97 -37.22 12.27
N THR A 8 -0.65 -37.38 12.44
CA THR A 8 0.31 -36.29 12.20
C THR A 8 0.37 -35.94 10.70
N LEU A 9 0.30 -36.92 9.79
CA LEU A 9 0.28 -36.68 8.35
C LEU A 9 -1.00 -35.95 7.90
N ILE A 10 -2.16 -36.36 8.44
CA ILE A 10 -3.46 -35.71 8.17
C ILE A 10 -3.46 -34.26 8.68
N PHE A 11 -2.91 -34.01 9.87
CA PHE A 11 -2.80 -32.67 10.43
C PHE A 11 -1.90 -31.75 9.59
N LEU A 12 -0.79 -32.28 9.05
CA LEU A 12 0.11 -31.55 8.15
C LEU A 12 -0.56 -31.19 6.81
N LEU A 13 -1.39 -32.10 6.29
CA LEU A 13 -2.06 -31.95 4.99
C LEU A 13 -3.24 -30.97 5.05
N VAL A 14 -3.97 -30.93 6.18
CA VAL A 14 -5.04 -29.94 6.43
C VAL A 14 -4.49 -28.53 6.62
N CYS A 15 -3.32 -28.37 7.25
CA CYS A 15 -2.66 -27.08 7.43
C CYS A 15 -2.21 -26.46 6.09
N CYS A 16 -1.77 -27.29 5.14
CA CYS A 16 -1.34 -26.84 3.82
C CYS A 16 -2.49 -26.33 2.93
N ALA A 17 -3.72 -26.83 3.13
CA ALA A 17 -4.90 -26.46 2.33
C ALA A 17 -5.50 -25.09 2.72
N GLN A 18 -5.17 -24.56 3.90
CA GLN A 18 -5.68 -23.25 4.38
C GLN A 18 -4.75 -22.08 4.03
N CYS A 19 -3.62 -22.35 3.37
CA CYS A 19 -2.63 -21.35 2.99
C CYS A 19 -2.80 -20.82 1.55
N LEU A 20 -3.94 -21.01 0.91
CA LEU A 20 -4.25 -20.33 -0.35
C LEU A 20 -4.71 -18.90 -0.03
N PRO A 21 -3.93 -17.85 -0.34
CA PRO A 21 -4.41 -16.48 -0.19
C PRO A 21 -5.60 -16.24 -1.13
N PHE A 22 -6.75 -15.94 -0.54
CA PHE A 22 -7.85 -15.25 -1.20
C PHE A 22 -7.38 -13.84 -1.58
N GLN A 23 -6.85 -13.68 -2.80
CA GLN A 23 -6.63 -12.37 -3.40
C GLN A 23 -7.51 -12.23 -4.63
N LYS A 24 -8.80 -12.03 -4.39
CA LYS A 24 -9.70 -11.51 -5.43
C LYS A 24 -9.52 -10.00 -5.47
N GLY A 25 -8.58 -9.54 -6.31
CA GLY A 25 -8.38 -8.12 -6.57
C GLY A 25 -9.66 -7.48 -7.10
N ILE A 26 -9.99 -6.28 -6.61
CA ILE A 26 -11.13 -5.49 -7.07
C ILE A 26 -10.84 -5.06 -8.51
N ALA A 27 -11.55 -5.64 -9.48
CA ALA A 27 -11.48 -5.21 -10.87
C ALA A 27 -12.08 -3.79 -11.00
N GLN A 28 -11.24 -2.78 -11.28
CA GLN A 28 -11.71 -1.42 -11.56
C GLN A 28 -12.22 -1.32 -13.01
N LYS A 29 -13.41 -0.70 -13.15
CA LYS A 29 -14.12 -0.44 -14.40
C LYS A 29 -13.30 0.48 -15.32
N ASN A 30 -13.06 0.05 -16.56
CA ASN A 30 -12.28 0.78 -17.57
C ASN A 30 -13.03 2.03 -18.05
N ASN A 31 -12.58 3.21 -17.64
CA ASN A 31 -12.89 4.47 -18.32
C ASN A 31 -11.78 4.74 -19.34
N SER A 32 -12.15 5.11 -20.56
CA SER A 32 -11.32 5.05 -21.78
C SER A 32 -10.33 6.20 -21.97
N ASP A 33 -9.90 6.85 -20.90
CA ASP A 33 -8.74 7.77 -20.87
C ASP A 33 -7.78 7.32 -19.77
N SER A 34 -7.17 6.16 -19.98
CA SER A 34 -6.38 5.50 -18.94
C SER A 34 -4.99 6.15 -18.84
N SER A 35 -4.84 7.16 -17.98
CA SER A 35 -3.53 7.63 -17.48
C SER A 35 -2.72 6.53 -16.76
N TYR A 36 -3.29 5.33 -16.66
CA TYR A 36 -2.71 4.16 -16.04
C TYR A 36 -2.28 3.13 -17.07
N THR A 37 -1.22 2.40 -16.74
CA THR A 37 -0.82 1.19 -17.47
C THR A 37 -0.78 0.00 -16.52
N TYR A 38 -0.81 -1.22 -17.06
CA TYR A 38 -0.85 -2.44 -16.26
C TYR A 38 0.26 -3.40 -16.69
N ARG A 39 0.96 -4.00 -15.72
CA ARG A 39 2.05 -4.98 -15.92
C ARG A 39 2.00 -6.03 -14.81
N ALA A 40 2.85 -7.05 -14.90
CA ALA A 40 3.06 -7.97 -13.79
C ALA A 40 3.51 -7.19 -12.55
N ALA A 41 2.87 -7.46 -11.41
CA ALA A 41 3.13 -6.73 -10.18
C ALA A 41 4.53 -7.05 -9.61
N THR A 42 5.20 -6.04 -9.07
CA THR A 42 6.39 -6.24 -8.23
C THR A 42 5.98 -6.71 -6.82
N PRO A 43 6.90 -7.27 -6.01
CA PRO A 43 6.59 -7.55 -4.61
C PRO A 43 6.09 -6.29 -3.88
N GLY A 44 4.84 -6.32 -3.41
CA GLY A 44 4.18 -5.19 -2.74
C GLY A 44 3.46 -4.19 -3.66
N GLY A 45 3.59 -4.36 -4.98
CA GLY A 45 2.91 -3.58 -6.01
C GLY A 45 1.55 -4.14 -6.40
N THR A 46 0.71 -3.30 -6.99
CA THR A 46 -0.66 -3.65 -7.43
C THR A 46 -0.73 -4.12 -8.88
N GLY A 47 0.37 -4.04 -9.64
CA GLY A 47 0.38 -4.20 -11.09
C GLY A 47 -0.20 -3.02 -11.87
N LYS A 48 -0.71 -1.97 -11.19
CA LYS A 48 -1.20 -0.72 -11.77
C LYS A 48 -0.13 0.35 -11.70
N PHE A 49 0.13 1.02 -12.81
CA PHE A 49 1.19 2.03 -12.95
C PHE A 49 0.60 3.38 -13.32
N TYR A 50 1.09 4.44 -12.69
CA TYR A 50 0.79 5.83 -13.03
C TYR A 50 2.08 6.57 -13.35
N LEU A 51 2.14 7.23 -14.51
CA LEU A 51 3.33 7.97 -14.98
C LEU A 51 4.65 7.17 -14.85
N GLY A 52 4.60 5.88 -15.17
CA GLY A 52 5.77 4.99 -15.13
C GLY A 52 6.15 4.44 -13.75
N ARG A 53 5.42 4.77 -12.68
CA ARG A 53 5.65 4.23 -11.32
C ARG A 53 4.51 3.28 -10.93
N GLU A 54 4.85 2.12 -10.38
CA GLU A 54 3.86 1.18 -9.85
C GLU A 54 3.23 1.70 -8.57
N ILE A 55 1.92 1.51 -8.42
CA ILE A 55 1.17 1.85 -7.21
C ILE A 55 1.34 0.70 -6.21
N ALA A 56 1.83 1.02 -5.01
CA ALA A 56 1.96 0.07 -3.90
C ALA A 56 0.60 -0.21 -3.23
N HIS A 57 0.46 -1.38 -2.60
CA HIS A 57 -0.73 -1.72 -1.81
C HIS A 57 -0.86 -0.87 -0.53
N ILE A 58 0.27 -0.62 0.12
CA ILE A 58 0.37 0.17 1.34
C ILE A 58 1.66 0.99 1.30
N MET A 59 1.70 2.08 2.06
CA MET A 59 2.96 2.78 2.33
C MET A 59 3.71 2.04 3.43
N GLY A 60 4.85 1.43 3.10
CA GLY A 60 5.71 0.74 4.08
C GLY A 60 6.78 1.64 4.68
N ALA A 61 7.23 1.31 5.90
CA ALA A 61 8.28 2.06 6.62
C ALA A 61 9.60 2.15 5.83
N SER A 62 9.96 1.13 5.06
CA SER A 62 11.19 1.12 4.23
C SER A 62 11.26 2.26 3.21
N ASN A 63 10.13 2.90 2.92
CA ASN A 63 10.00 3.96 1.95
C ASN A 63 9.57 5.30 2.60
N SER A 64 9.56 5.39 3.94
CA SER A 64 9.18 6.61 4.66
C SER A 64 10.09 7.80 4.36
N ALA A 65 11.38 7.55 4.10
CA ALA A 65 12.36 8.59 3.75
C ALA A 65 11.94 9.44 2.53
N TRP A 66 11.08 8.91 1.65
CA TRP A 66 10.52 9.67 0.53
C TRP A 66 9.61 10.84 0.98
N LEU A 67 8.95 10.71 2.14
CA LEU A 67 8.06 11.72 2.70
C LEU A 67 8.84 12.94 3.25
N ASP A 68 10.12 12.73 3.60
CA ASP A 68 11.02 13.75 4.16
C ASP A 68 12.10 14.21 3.17
N ARG A 69 11.93 13.92 1.88
CA ARG A 69 12.90 14.30 0.83
C ARG A 69 13.10 15.82 0.73
N ASP A 70 14.33 16.26 0.50
CA ASP A 70 14.72 17.68 0.48
C ASP A 70 13.98 18.53 -0.56
N SER A 71 13.57 17.94 -1.69
CA SER A 71 12.87 18.67 -2.76
C SER A 71 11.39 18.95 -2.44
N ARG A 72 10.84 18.32 -1.39
CA ARG A 72 9.42 18.33 -1.08
C ARG A 72 8.85 19.72 -0.78
N PRO A 73 9.49 20.60 0.02
CA PRO A 73 8.95 21.93 0.29
C PRO A 73 8.79 22.76 -0.98
N GLN A 74 9.71 22.64 -1.95
CA GLN A 74 9.67 23.36 -3.22
C GLN A 74 8.65 22.76 -4.19
N GLU A 75 8.58 21.42 -4.29
CA GLU A 75 7.62 20.72 -5.16
C GLU A 75 6.17 20.88 -4.70
N GLU A 76 5.92 20.78 -3.40
CA GLU A 76 4.56 20.73 -2.83
C GLU A 76 4.09 22.09 -2.26
N ASN A 77 4.99 23.06 -2.12
CA ASN A 77 4.71 24.40 -1.55
C ASN A 77 3.93 24.33 -0.23
N THR A 78 4.44 23.52 0.70
CA THR A 78 3.76 23.20 1.97
C THR A 78 3.49 24.45 2.81
N GLN A 79 4.38 25.44 2.78
CA GLN A 79 4.20 26.71 3.49
C GLN A 79 2.96 27.48 3.00
N LEU A 80 2.75 27.57 1.68
CA LEU A 80 1.57 28.23 1.12
C LEU A 80 0.28 27.56 1.62
N THR A 81 0.28 26.24 1.76
CA THR A 81 -0.89 25.51 2.27
C THR A 81 -1.22 25.94 3.71
N ILE A 82 -0.22 26.02 4.59
CA ILE A 82 -0.40 26.48 5.98
C ILE A 82 -0.92 27.93 6.01
N ASP A 83 -0.33 28.83 5.22
CA ASP A 83 -0.74 30.23 5.15
C ASP A 83 -2.19 30.38 4.67
N LYS A 84 -2.64 29.49 3.76
CA LYS A 84 -4.00 29.49 3.21
C LYS A 84 -5.05 28.90 4.15
N ILE A 85 -4.69 27.96 5.02
CA ILE A 85 -5.59 27.42 6.05
C ILE A 85 -5.95 28.52 7.07
N LYS A 86 -5.10 29.54 7.25
CA LYS A 86 -5.30 30.66 8.18
C LYS A 86 -5.55 30.16 9.61
N VAL A 87 -4.69 29.27 10.08
CA VAL A 87 -4.81 28.65 11.41
C VAL A 87 -4.76 29.75 12.49
N PRO A 88 -5.77 29.84 13.37
CA PRO A 88 -5.74 30.77 14.50
C PRO A 88 -4.59 30.46 15.47
N PRO A 89 -3.99 31.47 16.13
CA PRO A 89 -2.91 31.23 17.10
C PRO A 89 -3.30 30.34 18.28
N THR A 90 -4.60 30.23 18.58
CA THR A 90 -5.15 29.42 19.68
C THR A 90 -5.65 28.04 19.23
N ALA A 91 -5.48 27.70 17.95
CA ALA A 91 -5.94 26.42 17.43
C ALA A 91 -5.14 25.25 18.01
N VAL A 92 -5.82 24.15 18.30
CA VAL A 92 -5.20 22.87 18.66
C VAL A 92 -5.22 21.99 17.42
N ILE A 93 -4.04 21.52 17.01
CA ILE A 93 -3.84 20.74 15.78
C ILE A 93 -3.43 19.32 16.15
N ALA A 94 -4.02 18.34 15.48
CA ALA A 94 -3.60 16.94 15.55
C ALA A 94 -3.00 16.50 14.21
N ASP A 95 -1.84 15.87 14.26
CA ASP A 95 -1.27 15.17 13.11
C ASP A 95 -1.75 13.70 13.15
N ILE A 96 -2.45 13.28 12.10
CA ILE A 96 -3.04 11.93 11.98
C ILE A 96 -2.16 11.02 11.09
N GLY A 97 -1.11 11.56 10.47
CA GLY A 97 -0.30 10.85 9.47
C GLY A 97 1.20 10.80 9.75
N ALA A 98 1.63 11.14 10.97
CA ALA A 98 3.03 11.10 11.42
C ALA A 98 3.59 9.69 11.63
#